data_AF-A0A8H7RHE0-F1
#
_entry.id   AF-A0A8H7RHE0-F1
#
_cell.length_a   1.000
_cell.length_b   1.000
_cell.length_c   1.000
_cell.angle_alpha   90.00
_cell.angle_beta   90.00
_cell.angle_gamma   90.00
#
_symmetry.space_group_name_H-M   'P 1'
#
loop_
_entity.id
_entity.type
_entity.pdbx_description
1 polymer ?
#
loop_
_entity_poly.entity_id
_entity_poly.type
_entity_poly.pdbx_seq_one_letter_code
_entity_poly.pdbx_strand_id
1 'polypeptide(L)'
;MNIHCEGGPIHVKVHLLLASGDLIGCQEIAHHTRNNSEYGCRQCRIKTTSEISPAGKGRGRYYPGTETMSDLRTDNEFVRGMPDFGIKKATLFGQLKAFHGYSFFGLDEMHCIGANVTRKLWDMIIGNFPTNVNSTIKLRRGPCSDIGRAIVDSGSALPSRIFEGAFRDVSKKAGLMRSVDWIMFLQLIVPTLVFEQLVEEYGRDSHQVQALMSLVIGCTLSLQWEIDREDHSNIKKHLHAWHLHMKNKMDHNLYTVNFHLLRHFHDIIEKLGPLRGYSTRSAERAIGELPSNQYIIPDEDDEYEKMILWNHHAASVTNYNEKYHFIKYLTNYWNFQFRDNRVLDSILDNNIRVGKQFIKGDIIFHCQEYPSTA
;
A
#
# COMPACT_ATOMS: atom_id res chain seq x y z
N MET A 1 24.97 0.17 -22.77
CA MET A 1 24.49 1.21 -23.70
C MET A 1 25.51 2.33 -23.68
N ASN A 2 25.94 2.83 -24.83
CA ASN A 2 26.82 3.99 -24.90
C ASN A 2 25.95 5.24 -25.05
N ILE A 3 26.01 6.14 -24.08
CA ILE A 3 25.32 7.43 -24.15
C ILE A 3 26.38 8.47 -24.52
N HIS A 4 26.22 9.12 -25.66
CA HIS A 4 27.14 10.18 -26.10
C HIS A 4 26.71 11.50 -25.45
N CYS A 5 27.59 12.07 -24.63
CA CYS A 5 27.42 13.39 -24.03
C CYS A 5 28.55 14.32 -24.49
N GLU A 6 28.41 15.63 -24.29
CA GLU A 6 29.41 16.64 -24.70
C GLU A 6 30.81 16.40 -24.10
N GLY A 7 30.91 15.66 -22.99
CA GLY A 7 32.19 15.26 -22.35
C GLY A 7 32.78 13.93 -22.81
N GLY A 8 32.20 13.26 -23.81
CA GLY A 8 32.64 11.94 -24.29
C GLY A 8 31.62 10.82 -24.04
N PRO A 9 31.93 9.57 -24.43
CA PRO A 9 31.04 8.45 -24.27
C PRO A 9 30.95 8.01 -22.80
N ILE A 10 29.72 7.90 -22.28
CA ILE A 10 29.44 7.33 -20.97
C ILE A 10 28.92 5.89 -21.17
N HIS A 11 29.56 4.93 -20.50
CA HIS A 11 29.12 3.55 -20.47
C HIS A 11 28.10 3.33 -19.35
N VAL A 12 26.87 2.99 -19.72
CA VAL A 12 25.80 2.72 -18.74
C VAL A 12 25.31 1.28 -18.87
N LYS A 13 25.10 0.64 -17.72
CA LYS A 13 24.45 -0.66 -17.59
C LYS A 13 23.07 -0.45 -16.97
N VAL A 14 22.02 -0.75 -17.73
CA VAL A 14 20.64 -0.59 -17.29
C VAL A 14 20.10 -1.94 -16.85
N HIS A 15 19.41 -1.94 -15.71
CA HIS A 15 18.76 -3.11 -15.14
C HIS A 15 17.30 -2.79 -14.84
N LEU A 16 16.39 -3.67 -15.25
CA LEU A 16 15.00 -3.61 -14.76
C LEU A 16 14.97 -4.17 -13.35
N LEU A 17 14.63 -3.32 -12.37
CA LEU A 17 14.65 -3.68 -10.96
C LEU A 17 13.41 -4.50 -10.56
N LEU A 18 12.22 -4.09 -11.01
CA LEU A 18 10.96 -4.74 -10.67
C LEU A 18 9.86 -4.32 -11.65
N ALA A 19 8.73 -5.02 -11.59
CA ALA A 19 7.46 -4.58 -12.15
C ALA A 19 6.46 -4.32 -11.01
N SER A 20 5.91 -3.10 -10.95
CA SER A 20 4.95 -2.66 -9.93
C SER A 20 3.64 -2.21 -10.59
N GLY A 21 2.57 -2.26 -9.83
CA GLY A 21 1.22 -2.03 -10.31
C GLY A 21 0.20 -2.34 -9.23
N ASP A 22 -1.07 -2.16 -9.57
CA ASP A 22 -2.14 -2.70 -8.74
C ASP A 22 -2.06 -4.25 -8.67
N LEU A 23 -2.87 -4.84 -7.78
CA LEU A 23 -2.84 -6.29 -7.56
C LEU A 23 -3.14 -7.08 -8.84
N ILE A 24 -4.08 -6.58 -9.67
CA ILE A 24 -4.53 -7.30 -10.86
C ILE A 24 -3.47 -7.23 -11.97
N GLY A 25 -2.93 -6.04 -12.25
CA GLY A 25 -1.88 -5.85 -13.24
C GLY A 25 -0.63 -6.67 -12.91
N CYS A 26 -0.19 -6.65 -11.66
CA CYS A 26 0.93 -7.49 -11.22
C CYS A 26 0.65 -8.99 -11.38
N GLN A 27 -0.58 -9.45 -11.11
CA GLN A 27 -0.95 -10.84 -11.30
C GLN A 27 -0.96 -11.24 -12.78
N GLU A 28 -1.42 -10.36 -13.65
CA GLU A 28 -1.50 -10.61 -15.09
C GLU A 28 -0.12 -10.80 -15.73
N ILE A 29 0.81 -9.87 -15.46
CA ILE A 29 2.18 -9.94 -15.98
C ILE A 29 3.01 -11.08 -15.36
N ALA A 30 2.66 -11.50 -14.13
CA ALA A 30 3.20 -12.70 -13.51
C ALA A 30 2.55 -14.00 -14.02
N HIS A 31 1.56 -13.89 -14.92
CA HIS A 31 0.68 -14.99 -15.34
C HIS A 31 0.07 -15.77 -14.19
N HIS A 32 -0.17 -15.08 -13.09
CA HIS A 32 -0.77 -15.60 -11.89
C HIS A 32 -2.30 -15.60 -12.02
N THR A 33 -2.95 -16.55 -11.39
CA THR A 33 -4.40 -16.58 -11.25
C THR A 33 -4.88 -15.36 -10.48
N ARG A 34 -6.12 -14.94 -10.73
CA ARG A 34 -6.67 -13.76 -10.07
C ARG A 34 -6.72 -13.96 -8.56
N ASN A 35 -6.73 -12.84 -7.84
CA ASN A 35 -6.81 -12.78 -6.38
C ASN A 35 -7.96 -13.58 -5.72
N ASN A 36 -9.03 -13.89 -6.46
CA ASN A 36 -10.15 -14.73 -6.01
C ASN A 36 -9.97 -16.23 -6.34
N SER A 37 -8.74 -16.68 -6.60
CA SER A 37 -8.42 -18.10 -6.81
C SER A 37 -8.07 -18.82 -5.49
N GLU A 38 -7.99 -20.14 -5.56
CA GLU A 38 -7.58 -20.98 -4.44
C GLU A 38 -6.17 -20.62 -3.92
N TYR A 39 -5.26 -20.28 -4.83
CA TYR A 39 -3.91 -19.80 -4.54
C TYR A 39 -3.76 -18.35 -5.02
N GLY A 40 -4.55 -17.44 -4.46
CA GLY A 40 -4.66 -16.06 -4.93
C GLY A 40 -3.46 -15.15 -4.60
N CYS A 41 -2.55 -15.58 -3.73
CA CYS A 41 -1.37 -14.80 -3.34
C CYS A 41 -0.20 -15.09 -4.29
N ARG A 42 0.37 -14.02 -4.87
CA ARG A 42 1.54 -14.15 -5.74
C ARG A 42 2.86 -14.33 -4.98
N GLN A 43 2.85 -14.28 -3.65
CA GLN A 43 4.08 -14.33 -2.84
C GLN A 43 4.24 -15.66 -2.09
N CYS A 44 3.13 -16.32 -1.76
CA CYS A 44 3.13 -17.64 -1.13
C CYS A 44 2.03 -18.55 -1.70
N ARG A 45 2.13 -19.84 -1.38
CA ARG A 45 1.17 -20.88 -1.79
C ARG A 45 0.09 -21.17 -0.75
N ILE A 46 -0.13 -20.24 0.19
CA ILE A 46 -1.21 -20.40 1.18
C ILE A 46 -2.56 -20.48 0.46
N LYS A 47 -3.22 -21.63 0.64
CA LYS A 47 -4.54 -21.93 0.09
C LYS A 47 -5.63 -21.14 0.80
N THR A 48 -6.57 -20.62 0.03
CA THR A 48 -7.77 -19.93 0.52
C THR A 48 -8.93 -20.91 0.74
N THR A 49 -9.87 -20.53 1.60
CA THR A 49 -11.17 -21.20 1.69
C THR A 49 -12.25 -20.38 0.98
N SER A 50 -13.37 -21.03 0.64
CA SER A 50 -14.51 -20.40 -0.02
C SER A 50 -15.63 -20.16 0.99
N GLU A 51 -15.92 -18.90 1.32
CA GLU A 51 -16.98 -18.53 2.27
C GLU A 51 -18.00 -17.60 1.63
N ILE A 52 -19.17 -17.50 2.27
CA ILE A 52 -20.17 -16.48 1.89
C ILE A 52 -19.57 -15.11 2.13
N SER A 53 -19.68 -14.24 1.12
CA SER A 53 -19.20 -12.87 1.22
C SER A 53 -19.88 -12.13 2.37
N PRO A 54 -19.17 -11.26 3.11
CA PRO A 54 -19.79 -10.36 4.09
C PRO A 54 -20.94 -9.52 3.51
N ALA A 55 -20.95 -9.30 2.20
CA ALA A 55 -22.03 -8.62 1.48
C ALA A 55 -23.30 -9.48 1.29
N GLY A 56 -23.29 -10.75 1.69
CA GLY A 56 -24.38 -11.71 1.47
C GLY A 56 -24.58 -12.13 0.01
N LYS A 57 -23.71 -11.68 -0.91
CA LYS A 57 -23.80 -11.96 -2.34
C LYS A 57 -22.65 -12.88 -2.77
N GLY A 58 -22.99 -14.12 -3.13
CA GLY A 58 -22.03 -15.09 -3.66
C GLY A 58 -20.99 -15.56 -2.64
N ARG A 59 -19.97 -16.26 -3.15
CA ARG A 59 -18.83 -16.74 -2.36
C ARG A 59 -17.55 -16.01 -2.75
N GLY A 60 -16.72 -15.70 -1.75
CA GLY A 60 -15.39 -15.12 -1.92
C GLY A 60 -14.30 -16.08 -1.43
N ARG A 61 -13.04 -15.75 -1.74
CA ARG A 61 -11.86 -16.45 -1.23
C ARG A 61 -11.20 -15.70 -0.07
N TYR A 62 -10.89 -16.44 0.99
CA TYR A 62 -10.37 -15.88 2.25
C TYR A 62 -9.23 -16.73 2.82
N TYR A 63 -8.31 -16.07 3.52
CA TYR A 63 -7.09 -16.72 4.03
C TYR A 63 -7.30 -17.26 5.45
N PRO A 64 -6.78 -18.45 5.78
CA PRO A 64 -7.01 -19.12 7.07
C PRO A 64 -6.16 -18.61 8.23
N GLY A 65 -5.41 -17.51 8.08
CA GLY A 65 -4.66 -16.99 9.22
C GLY A 65 -3.44 -17.84 9.63
N THR A 66 -2.71 -18.49 8.71
CA THR A 66 -1.59 -19.38 9.10
C THR A 66 -0.51 -18.66 9.92
N GLU A 67 0.08 -19.27 10.95
CA GLU A 67 1.09 -18.60 11.79
C GLU A 67 2.45 -18.46 11.08
N THR A 68 2.81 -19.44 10.27
CA THR A 68 4.10 -19.47 9.57
C THR A 68 4.01 -18.85 8.17
N MET A 69 5.07 -18.15 7.79
CA MET A 69 5.34 -17.63 6.45
C MET A 69 6.29 -18.55 5.67
N SER A 70 6.19 -19.86 5.90
CA SER A 70 7.17 -20.83 5.38
C SER A 70 6.92 -21.26 3.93
N ASP A 71 5.84 -20.80 3.31
CA ASP A 71 5.38 -21.32 2.02
C ASP A 71 5.47 -20.30 0.89
N LEU A 72 6.57 -19.55 0.86
CA LEU A 72 6.87 -18.58 -0.19
C LEU A 72 7.06 -19.28 -1.54
N ARG A 73 6.67 -18.58 -2.60
CA ARG A 73 6.86 -19.05 -3.98
C ARG A 73 8.33 -18.99 -4.36
N THR A 74 8.75 -19.92 -5.22
CA THR A 74 10.14 -19.95 -5.71
C THR A 74 10.26 -19.27 -7.06
N ASP A 75 11.44 -18.76 -7.38
CA ASP A 75 11.73 -18.12 -8.67
C ASP A 75 11.44 -19.07 -9.84
N ASN A 76 11.76 -20.36 -9.68
CA ASN A 76 11.52 -21.40 -10.68
C ASN A 76 10.03 -21.57 -11.02
N GLU A 77 9.12 -21.35 -10.07
CA GLU A 77 7.68 -21.42 -10.32
C GLU A 77 7.25 -20.34 -11.33
N PHE A 78 7.88 -19.16 -11.31
CA PHE A 78 7.61 -18.10 -12.28
C PHE A 78 8.33 -18.32 -13.61
N VAL A 79 9.53 -18.91 -13.59
CA VAL A 79 10.32 -19.20 -14.80
C VAL A 79 9.70 -20.32 -15.63
N ARG A 80 9.09 -21.33 -15.00
CA ARG A 80 8.52 -22.49 -15.70
C ARG A 80 6.99 -22.47 -15.78
N GLY A 81 6.34 -21.68 -14.93
CA GLY A 81 4.93 -21.86 -14.61
C GLY A 81 4.74 -22.93 -13.54
N MET A 82 3.66 -22.81 -12.78
CA MET A 82 3.23 -23.78 -11.77
C MET A 82 1.70 -23.74 -11.65
N PRO A 83 0.96 -24.35 -12.60
CA PRO A 83 -0.49 -24.22 -12.69
C PRO A 83 -1.23 -24.70 -11.44
N ASP A 84 -0.73 -25.74 -10.77
CA ASP A 84 -1.30 -26.30 -9.54
C ASP A 84 -1.36 -25.27 -8.40
N PHE A 85 -0.43 -24.32 -8.39
CA PHE A 85 -0.38 -23.21 -7.45
C PHE A 85 -0.73 -21.88 -8.11
N GLY A 86 -1.40 -21.90 -9.26
CA GLY A 86 -1.96 -20.70 -9.87
C GLY A 86 -0.99 -19.83 -10.68
N ILE A 87 0.24 -20.25 -10.98
CA ILE A 87 1.06 -19.58 -12.00
C ILE A 87 0.84 -20.32 -13.31
N LYS A 88 0.05 -19.76 -14.21
CA LYS A 88 -0.48 -20.46 -15.39
C LYS A 88 0.60 -20.83 -16.41
N LYS A 89 1.63 -19.99 -16.54
CA LYS A 89 2.75 -20.17 -17.48
C LYS A 89 3.95 -19.33 -17.06
N ALA A 90 5.08 -19.55 -17.70
CA ALA A 90 6.30 -18.78 -17.49
C ALA A 90 6.10 -17.28 -17.75
N THR A 91 6.55 -16.42 -16.83
CA THR A 91 6.57 -14.96 -17.03
C THR A 91 7.69 -14.53 -17.96
N LEU A 92 7.45 -13.50 -18.78
CA LEU A 92 8.47 -12.91 -19.66
C LEU A 92 9.69 -12.43 -18.89
N PHE A 93 9.49 -11.97 -17.64
CA PHE A 93 10.58 -11.48 -16.79
C PHE A 93 11.52 -12.59 -16.31
N GLY A 94 11.10 -13.86 -16.35
CA GLY A 94 11.89 -15.00 -15.87
C GLY A 94 13.19 -15.22 -16.65
N GLN A 95 13.32 -14.60 -17.82
CA GLN A 95 14.54 -14.63 -18.65
C GLN A 95 15.56 -13.54 -18.26
N LEU A 96 15.15 -12.56 -17.44
CA LEU A 96 16.03 -11.47 -17.03
C LEU A 96 17.03 -11.95 -15.99
N LYS A 97 18.30 -11.56 -16.15
CA LYS A 97 19.35 -11.82 -15.13
C LYS A 97 19.06 -11.15 -13.78
N ALA A 98 18.26 -10.08 -13.79
CA ALA A 98 17.85 -9.37 -12.59
C ALA A 98 16.55 -9.91 -11.97
N PHE A 99 15.95 -10.97 -12.55
CA PHE A 99 14.73 -11.54 -12.00
C PHE A 99 15.00 -12.23 -10.66
N HIS A 100 14.20 -11.90 -9.65
CA HIS A 100 14.32 -12.42 -8.28
C HIS A 100 12.96 -12.90 -7.75
N GLY A 101 12.25 -13.63 -8.60
CA GLY A 101 11.02 -14.37 -8.27
C GLY A 101 9.85 -13.49 -7.87
N TYR A 102 9.13 -13.91 -6.83
CA TYR A 102 7.89 -13.24 -6.40
C TYR A 102 8.10 -11.76 -6.03
N SER A 103 9.29 -11.43 -5.52
CA SER A 103 9.63 -10.07 -5.12
C SER A 103 9.87 -9.14 -6.32
N PHE A 104 10.06 -9.69 -7.52
CA PHE A 104 10.13 -8.88 -8.74
C PHE A 104 8.79 -8.18 -9.04
N PHE A 105 7.68 -8.70 -8.52
CA PHE A 105 6.35 -8.12 -8.66
C PHE A 105 5.98 -7.30 -7.40
N GLY A 106 6.42 -6.04 -7.39
CA GLY A 106 6.36 -5.13 -6.24
C GLY A 106 4.96 -4.97 -5.63
N LEU A 107 4.89 -4.77 -4.31
CA LEU A 107 3.62 -4.48 -3.62
C LEU A 107 3.35 -2.99 -3.59
N ASP A 108 2.39 -2.54 -4.39
CA ASP A 108 1.95 -1.14 -4.36
C ASP A 108 1.18 -0.82 -3.08
N GLU A 109 1.72 0.12 -2.30
CA GLU A 109 1.16 0.52 -1.01
C GLU A 109 -0.11 1.33 -1.18
N MET A 110 -0.23 2.09 -2.28
CA MET A 110 -1.37 2.96 -2.52
C MET A 110 -2.65 2.12 -2.66
N HIS A 111 -2.64 1.10 -3.51
CA HIS A 111 -3.77 0.20 -3.68
C HIS A 111 -3.90 -0.76 -2.50
N CYS A 112 -2.80 -1.34 -1.99
CA CYS A 112 -2.88 -2.33 -0.92
C CYS A 112 -3.40 -1.71 0.40
N ILE A 113 -2.74 -0.66 0.89
CA ILE A 113 -3.09 -0.02 2.17
C ILE A 113 -4.30 0.91 1.99
N GLY A 114 -4.23 1.81 1.02
CA GLY A 114 -5.24 2.85 0.82
C GLY A 114 -6.56 2.30 0.29
N ALA A 115 -6.56 1.87 -0.98
CA ALA A 115 -7.80 1.50 -1.67
C ALA A 115 -8.51 0.28 -1.05
N ASN A 116 -7.75 -0.63 -0.43
CA ASN A 116 -8.24 -1.92 0.00
C ASN A 116 -8.27 -2.10 1.52
N VAL A 117 -7.12 -2.18 2.20
CA VAL A 117 -7.03 -2.50 3.63
C VAL A 117 -7.79 -1.47 4.47
N THR A 118 -7.49 -0.19 4.28
CA THR A 118 -8.06 0.87 5.13
C THR A 118 -9.54 1.09 4.86
N ARG A 119 -9.95 1.02 3.60
CA ARG A 119 -11.37 1.06 3.24
C ARG A 119 -12.14 -0.09 3.91
N LYS A 120 -11.61 -1.31 3.85
CA LYS A 120 -12.22 -2.49 4.49
C LYS A 120 -12.21 -2.37 6.02
N LEU A 121 -11.17 -1.79 6.59
CA LEU A 121 -11.09 -1.47 8.01
C LEU A 121 -12.23 -0.52 8.43
N TRP A 122 -12.54 0.49 7.62
CA TRP A 122 -13.68 1.36 7.90
C TRP A 122 -15.00 0.59 7.89
N ASP A 123 -15.24 -0.30 6.92
CA ASP A 123 -16.43 -1.17 6.91
C ASP A 123 -16.54 -2.01 8.20
N MET A 124 -15.40 -2.48 8.71
CA MET A 124 -15.31 -3.23 9.96
C MET A 124 -15.64 -2.36 11.19
N ILE A 125 -15.17 -1.10 11.21
CA ILE A 125 -15.46 -0.13 12.26
C ILE A 125 -16.95 0.21 12.29
N ILE A 126 -17.57 0.49 11.14
CA ILE A 126 -19.00 0.84 11.12
C ILE A 126 -19.91 -0.40 11.22
N GLY A 127 -19.34 -1.61 11.13
CA GLY A 127 -20.07 -2.87 11.10
C GLY A 127 -21.05 -2.97 9.93
N ASN A 128 -20.69 -2.42 8.77
CA ASN A 128 -21.55 -2.38 7.59
C ASN A 128 -21.42 -3.66 6.77
N PHE A 129 -21.87 -4.77 7.38
CA PHE A 129 -21.97 -6.06 6.71
C PHE A 129 -23.44 -6.50 6.67
N PRO A 130 -23.98 -6.80 5.47
CA PRO A 130 -25.30 -7.40 5.30
C PRO A 130 -25.47 -8.73 6.04
N THR A 131 -24.42 -9.53 6.16
CA THR A 131 -24.42 -10.75 6.97
C THR A 131 -23.99 -10.43 8.40
N ASN A 132 -24.41 -11.26 9.37
CA ASN A 132 -24.03 -11.11 10.78
C ASN A 132 -22.57 -11.54 10.95
N VAL A 133 -21.66 -10.68 10.51
CA VAL A 133 -20.22 -10.89 10.56
C VAL A 133 -19.67 -10.24 11.82
N ASN A 134 -18.95 -11.02 12.61
CA ASN A 134 -18.30 -10.54 13.81
C ASN A 134 -17.06 -9.72 13.46
N SER A 135 -17.26 -8.40 13.38
CA SER A 135 -16.19 -7.41 13.46
C SER A 135 -15.99 -7.03 14.92
N THR A 136 -14.87 -7.43 15.50
CA THR A 136 -14.52 -7.14 16.90
C THR A 136 -14.17 -5.68 17.14
N ILE A 137 -13.92 -4.89 16.10
CA ILE A 137 -13.53 -3.46 16.17
C ILE A 137 -14.69 -2.52 15.81
N LYS A 138 -15.94 -2.97 15.97
CA LYS A 138 -17.13 -2.22 15.60
C LYS A 138 -17.41 -1.10 16.60
N LEU A 139 -17.82 0.06 16.09
CA LEU A 139 -18.35 1.19 16.84
C LEU A 139 -19.87 1.33 16.64
N ARG A 140 -20.51 2.03 17.58
CA ARG A 140 -21.90 2.50 17.42
C ARG A 140 -22.01 3.57 16.32
N ARG A 141 -23.20 3.72 15.74
CA ARG A 141 -23.45 4.68 14.65
C ARG A 141 -23.17 6.15 15.02
N GLY A 142 -23.47 6.55 16.26
CA GLY A 142 -23.23 7.91 16.76
C GLY A 142 -21.75 8.30 16.65
N PRO A 143 -20.84 7.57 17.33
CA PRO A 143 -19.39 7.74 17.20
C PRO A 143 -18.88 7.85 15.75
N CYS A 144 -19.37 7.01 14.84
CA CYS A 144 -18.95 7.07 13.43
C CYS A 144 -19.34 8.38 12.74
N SER A 145 -20.52 8.93 13.04
CA SER A 145 -20.95 10.23 12.54
C SER A 145 -20.14 11.37 13.17
N ASP A 146 -19.79 11.24 14.45
CA ASP A 146 -19.00 12.25 15.16
C ASP A 146 -17.56 12.31 14.64
N ILE A 147 -16.95 11.14 14.35
CA ILE A 147 -15.65 11.05 13.66
C ILE A 147 -15.73 11.78 12.31
N GLY A 148 -16.76 11.49 11.49
CA GLY A 148 -16.93 12.12 10.19
C GLY A 148 -17.01 13.64 10.24
N ARG A 149 -17.75 14.19 11.21
CA ARG A 149 -17.84 15.63 11.46
C ARG A 149 -16.51 16.21 11.94
N ALA A 150 -15.87 15.57 12.91
CA ALA A 150 -14.60 16.02 13.47
C ALA A 150 -13.47 16.09 12.44
N ILE A 151 -13.45 15.18 11.44
CA ILE A 151 -12.50 15.24 10.31
C ILE A 151 -12.68 16.53 9.52
N VAL A 152 -13.92 16.91 9.19
CA VAL A 152 -14.21 18.10 8.39
C VAL A 152 -13.92 19.37 9.18
N ASP A 153 -14.35 19.41 10.44
CA ASP A 153 -14.13 20.54 11.33
C ASP A 153 -12.62 20.79 11.51
N SER A 154 -11.86 19.75 11.80
CA SER A 154 -10.39 19.82 11.92
C SER A 154 -9.72 20.16 10.60
N GLY A 155 -10.20 19.59 9.49
CA GLY A 155 -9.66 19.81 8.15
C GLY A 155 -9.72 21.27 7.70
N SER A 156 -10.73 22.02 8.15
CA SER A 156 -10.86 23.45 7.84
C SER A 156 -9.74 24.31 8.44
N ALA A 157 -9.13 23.85 9.54
CA ALA A 157 -8.02 24.52 10.22
C ALA A 157 -6.64 24.04 9.72
N LEU A 158 -6.59 22.96 8.94
CA LEU A 158 -5.34 22.35 8.49
C LEU A 158 -4.91 22.88 7.11
N PRO A 159 -3.60 23.13 6.90
CA PRO A 159 -3.12 23.58 5.60
C PRO A 159 -3.33 22.51 4.52
N SER A 160 -4.16 22.81 3.53
CA SER A 160 -4.53 21.87 2.45
C SER A 160 -3.37 21.41 1.57
N ARG A 161 -2.22 22.11 1.60
CA ARG A 161 -1.02 21.79 0.80
C ARG A 161 -0.08 20.79 1.46
N ILE A 162 -0.23 20.49 2.75
CA ILE A 162 0.67 19.58 3.49
C ILE A 162 0.23 18.13 3.29
N PHE A 163 -1.07 17.90 3.14
CA PHE A 163 -1.63 16.57 3.08
C PHE A 163 -1.95 16.19 1.64
N GLU A 164 -1.53 14.99 1.23
CA GLU A 164 -1.88 14.42 -0.08
C GLU A 164 -3.38 14.06 -0.17
N GLY A 165 -3.98 13.77 0.98
CA GLY A 165 -5.38 13.38 1.14
C GLY A 165 -6.30 14.55 1.48
N ALA A 166 -7.59 14.40 1.16
CA ALA A 166 -8.63 15.35 1.51
C ALA A 166 -9.32 14.97 2.84
N PHE A 167 -9.52 15.94 3.72
CA PHE A 167 -10.32 15.80 4.95
C PHE A 167 -11.82 15.78 4.62
N ARG A 168 -12.32 14.59 4.28
CA ARG A 168 -13.73 14.36 3.95
C ARG A 168 -14.44 13.66 5.09
N ASP A 169 -15.73 13.98 5.28
CA ASP A 169 -16.61 13.24 6.18
C ASP A 169 -16.69 11.76 5.73
N VAL A 170 -15.88 10.90 6.35
CA VAL A 170 -15.77 9.47 6.01
C VAL A 170 -17.09 8.74 6.19
N SER A 171 -17.94 9.20 7.13
CA SER A 171 -19.24 8.56 7.41
C SER A 171 -20.23 8.73 6.25
N LYS A 172 -20.08 9.79 5.45
CA LYS A 172 -20.96 10.10 4.31
C LYS A 172 -20.30 9.93 2.95
N LYS A 173 -18.97 10.10 2.89
CA LYS A 173 -18.21 10.20 1.64
C LYS A 173 -17.17 9.09 1.47
N ALA A 174 -17.23 8.00 2.24
CA ALA A 174 -16.31 6.85 2.09
C ALA A 174 -16.20 6.36 0.64
N GLY A 175 -17.32 6.31 -0.12
CA GLY A 175 -17.32 5.89 -1.53
C GLY A 175 -16.60 6.85 -2.49
N LEU A 176 -16.34 8.09 -2.07
CA LEU A 176 -15.67 9.14 -2.86
C LEU A 176 -14.22 9.36 -2.43
N MET A 177 -13.75 8.66 -1.39
CA MET A 177 -12.38 8.80 -0.89
C MET A 177 -11.41 8.06 -1.80
N ARG A 178 -10.35 8.76 -2.20
CA ARG A 178 -9.23 8.22 -2.98
C ARG A 178 -8.31 7.39 -2.09
N SER A 179 -7.45 6.60 -2.70
CA SER A 179 -6.45 5.78 -1.98
C SER A 179 -5.57 6.60 -1.02
N VAL A 180 -5.16 7.81 -1.42
CA VAL A 180 -4.39 8.72 -0.57
C VAL A 180 -5.20 9.29 0.60
N ASP A 181 -6.51 9.49 0.42
CA ASP A 181 -7.42 9.93 1.48
C ASP A 181 -7.56 8.83 2.53
N TRP A 182 -7.62 7.56 2.09
CA TRP A 182 -7.62 6.40 2.97
C TRP A 182 -6.31 6.19 3.71
N ILE A 183 -5.15 6.36 3.05
CA ILE A 183 -3.86 6.27 3.75
C ILE A 183 -3.77 7.34 4.86
N MET A 184 -4.18 8.56 4.56
CA MET A 184 -4.25 9.64 5.56
C MET A 184 -5.21 9.28 6.71
N PHE A 185 -6.37 8.70 6.39
CA PHE A 185 -7.31 8.21 7.40
C PHE A 185 -6.63 7.20 8.34
N LEU A 186 -5.91 6.21 7.81
CA LEU A 186 -5.20 5.22 8.63
C LEU A 186 -4.12 5.85 9.52
N GLN A 187 -3.32 6.78 8.97
CA GLN A 187 -2.15 7.33 9.67
C GLN A 187 -2.52 8.42 10.69
N LEU A 188 -3.59 9.18 10.46
CA LEU A 188 -3.93 10.35 11.28
C LEU A 188 -5.26 10.18 12.02
N ILE A 189 -6.29 9.70 11.34
CA ILE A 189 -7.65 9.69 11.89
C ILE A 189 -7.90 8.47 12.78
N VAL A 190 -7.41 7.29 12.38
CA VAL A 190 -7.53 6.09 13.20
C VAL A 190 -6.87 6.26 14.57
N PRO A 191 -5.58 6.66 14.67
CA PRO A 191 -4.91 6.78 15.97
C PRO A 191 -5.41 7.93 16.85
N THR A 192 -6.19 8.87 16.30
CA THR A 192 -6.74 10.01 17.05
C THR A 192 -8.21 9.78 17.35
N LEU A 193 -9.07 9.94 16.35
CA LEU A 193 -10.52 9.95 16.53
C LEU A 193 -11.10 8.54 16.72
N VAL A 194 -10.67 7.55 15.93
CA VAL A 194 -11.23 6.19 16.05
C VAL A 194 -10.73 5.52 17.33
N PHE A 195 -9.46 5.72 17.67
CA PHE A 195 -8.85 5.19 18.89
C PHE A 195 -9.60 5.65 20.13
N GLU A 196 -9.89 6.94 20.28
CA GLU A 196 -10.63 7.47 21.42
C GLU A 196 -12.00 6.80 21.59
N GLN A 197 -12.75 6.65 20.49
CA GLN A 197 -14.06 6.02 20.52
C GLN A 197 -13.99 4.53 20.90
N LEU A 198 -12.97 3.81 20.40
CA LEU A 198 -12.79 2.40 20.76
C LEU A 198 -12.28 2.21 22.18
N VAL A 199 -11.46 3.13 22.70
CA VAL A 199 -11.03 3.12 24.10
C VAL A 199 -12.22 3.33 25.02
N GLU A 200 -13.14 4.23 24.67
CA GLU A 200 -14.37 4.43 25.43
C GLU A 200 -15.27 3.19 25.39
N GLU A 201 -15.39 2.52 24.23
CA GLU A 201 -16.27 1.35 24.08
C GLU A 201 -15.71 0.06 24.69
N TYR A 202 -14.39 -0.16 24.61
CA TYR A 202 -13.76 -1.45 24.96
C TYR A 202 -12.66 -1.36 26.03
N GLY A 203 -12.16 -0.17 26.34
CA GLY A 203 -10.99 0.04 27.18
C GLY A 203 -9.67 -0.01 26.40
N ARG A 204 -8.70 0.80 26.86
CA ARG A 204 -7.39 1.00 26.21
C ARG A 204 -6.58 -0.27 26.01
N ASP A 205 -6.57 -1.13 27.03
CA ASP A 205 -5.77 -2.35 27.02
C ASP A 205 -6.53 -3.54 26.41
N SER A 206 -7.71 -3.30 25.83
CA SER A 206 -8.47 -4.34 25.14
C SER A 206 -7.71 -4.85 23.92
N HIS A 207 -7.84 -6.16 23.67
CA HIS A 207 -7.12 -6.83 22.60
C HIS A 207 -7.44 -6.24 21.20
N GLN A 208 -8.66 -5.76 21.01
CA GLN A 208 -9.15 -5.14 19.77
C GLN A 208 -8.47 -3.79 19.52
N VAL A 209 -8.38 -2.93 20.54
CA VAL A 209 -7.70 -1.63 20.45
C VAL A 209 -6.21 -1.84 20.16
N GLN A 210 -5.56 -2.76 20.87
CA GLN A 210 -4.15 -3.06 20.66
C GLN A 210 -3.85 -3.65 19.28
N ALA A 211 -4.76 -4.50 18.77
CA ALA A 211 -4.64 -5.05 17.42
C ALA A 211 -4.78 -3.95 16.35
N LEU A 212 -5.79 -3.08 16.47
CA LEU A 212 -5.97 -1.95 15.56
C LEU A 212 -4.73 -1.05 15.53
N MET A 213 -4.19 -0.70 16.69
CA MET A 213 -3.00 0.13 16.77
C MET A 213 -1.77 -0.59 16.19
N SER A 214 -1.68 -1.90 16.33
CA SER A 214 -0.63 -2.67 15.64
C SER A 214 -0.77 -2.60 14.12
N LEU A 215 -1.98 -2.67 13.56
CA LEU A 215 -2.19 -2.44 12.12
C LEU A 215 -1.73 -1.04 11.71
N VAL A 216 -2.14 -0.01 12.46
CA VAL A 216 -1.78 1.39 12.17
C VAL A 216 -0.26 1.58 12.18
N ILE A 217 0.42 1.10 13.22
CA ILE A 217 1.87 1.23 13.37
C ILE A 217 2.60 0.48 12.25
N GLY A 218 2.24 -0.80 12.02
CA GLY A 218 2.88 -1.62 10.99
C GLY A 218 2.75 -1.02 9.59
N CYS A 219 1.56 -0.52 9.23
CA CYS A 219 1.34 0.18 7.96
C CYS A 219 2.07 1.53 7.90
N THR A 220 2.10 2.30 8.99
CA THR A 220 2.75 3.62 9.03
C THR A 220 4.26 3.50 8.84
N LEU A 221 4.91 2.57 9.53
CA LEU A 221 6.34 2.29 9.34
C LEU A 221 6.63 1.80 7.90
N SER A 222 5.78 0.93 7.37
CA SER A 222 5.91 0.45 5.98
C SER A 222 5.76 1.55 4.92
N LEU A 223 5.21 2.71 5.30
CA LEU A 223 5.01 3.88 4.45
C LEU A 223 6.11 4.94 4.58
N GLN A 224 7.18 4.68 5.32
CA GLN A 224 8.32 5.61 5.42
C GLN A 224 9.18 5.58 4.14
N TRP A 225 9.94 6.66 3.92
CA TRP A 225 10.92 6.76 2.82
C TRP A 225 12.25 6.11 3.15
N GLU A 226 12.55 5.98 4.44
CA GLU A 226 13.74 5.35 4.99
C GLU A 226 13.26 4.40 6.09
N ILE A 227 13.78 3.18 6.09
CA ILE A 227 13.38 2.12 7.02
C ILE A 227 14.67 1.50 7.55
N ASP A 228 14.88 1.56 8.86
CA ASP A 228 16.03 0.98 9.51
C ASP A 228 15.75 -0.44 10.05
N ARG A 229 16.75 -1.04 10.71
CA ARG A 229 16.62 -2.41 11.26
C ARG A 229 15.57 -2.51 12.37
N GLU A 230 15.41 -1.48 13.18
CA GLU A 230 14.40 -1.43 14.23
C GLU A 230 13.00 -1.32 13.61
N ASP A 231 12.83 -0.47 12.59
CA ASP A 231 11.60 -0.35 11.83
C ASP A 231 11.21 -1.68 11.19
N HIS A 232 12.16 -2.40 10.57
CA HIS A 232 11.94 -3.75 10.03
C HIS A 232 11.37 -4.71 11.08
N SER A 233 12.00 -4.77 12.25
CA SER A 233 11.55 -5.62 13.36
C SER A 233 10.13 -5.22 13.81
N ASN A 234 9.87 -3.93 13.93
CA ASN A 234 8.58 -3.38 14.35
C ASN A 234 7.47 -3.64 13.32
N ILE A 235 7.73 -3.47 12.02
CA ILE A 235 6.80 -3.80 10.92
C ILE A 235 6.38 -5.27 11.05
N LYS A 236 7.35 -6.19 11.16
CA LYS A 236 7.08 -7.62 11.30
C LYS A 236 6.24 -7.92 12.53
N LYS A 237 6.65 -7.39 13.69
CA LYS A 237 5.96 -7.58 14.97
C LYS A 237 4.50 -7.11 14.92
N HIS A 238 4.28 -5.89 14.45
CA HIS A 238 2.96 -5.26 14.48
C HIS A 238 2.00 -5.85 13.43
N LEU A 239 2.46 -6.11 12.20
CA LEU A 239 1.64 -6.77 11.19
C LEU A 239 1.35 -8.23 11.56
N HIS A 240 2.27 -8.90 12.26
CA HIS A 240 2.01 -10.22 12.84
C HIS A 240 0.95 -10.18 13.95
N ALA A 241 1.01 -9.20 14.86
CA ALA A 241 -0.01 -9.03 15.89
C ALA A 241 -1.41 -8.79 15.31
N TRP A 242 -1.52 -7.95 14.27
CA TRP A 242 -2.77 -7.77 13.54
C TRP A 242 -3.26 -9.08 12.90
N HIS A 243 -2.37 -9.82 12.25
CA HIS A 243 -2.70 -11.11 11.64
C HIS A 243 -3.23 -12.12 12.65
N LEU A 244 -2.60 -12.23 13.83
CA LEU A 244 -3.08 -13.09 14.91
C LEU A 244 -4.48 -12.67 15.40
N HIS A 245 -4.76 -11.37 15.43
CA HIS A 245 -6.10 -10.87 15.76
C HIS A 245 -7.14 -11.28 14.71
N MET A 246 -6.85 -11.04 13.42
CA MET A 246 -7.73 -11.43 12.30
C MET A 246 -8.03 -12.94 12.35
N LYS A 247 -7.02 -13.78 12.60
CA LYS A 247 -7.18 -15.24 12.70
C LYS A 247 -8.08 -15.67 13.85
N ASN A 248 -7.82 -15.12 15.05
CA ASN A 248 -8.36 -15.69 16.29
C ASN A 248 -9.66 -15.04 16.77
N LYS A 249 -9.98 -13.84 16.27
CA LYS A 249 -11.04 -12.99 16.84
C LYS A 249 -12.04 -12.51 15.82
N MET A 250 -11.70 -12.51 14.54
CA MET A 250 -12.58 -12.03 13.48
C MET A 250 -13.11 -13.19 12.65
N ASP A 251 -14.27 -12.97 12.05
CA ASP A 251 -14.81 -13.93 11.11
C ASP A 251 -13.89 -14.08 9.90
N HIS A 252 -13.69 -15.33 9.50
CA HIS A 252 -12.77 -15.71 8.45
C HIS A 252 -13.03 -14.98 7.12
N ASN A 253 -14.29 -14.69 6.80
CA ASN A 253 -14.69 -13.98 5.57
C ASN A 253 -14.36 -12.47 5.57
N LEU A 254 -13.68 -11.96 6.60
CA LEU A 254 -13.06 -10.63 6.61
C LEU A 254 -11.60 -10.66 6.18
N TYR A 255 -10.93 -11.83 6.25
CA TYR A 255 -9.50 -11.93 5.99
C TYR A 255 -9.20 -12.13 4.49
N THR A 256 -9.24 -11.01 3.77
CA THR A 256 -9.01 -10.94 2.31
C THR A 256 -7.53 -11.03 1.93
N VAL A 257 -7.27 -11.18 0.62
CA VAL A 257 -5.92 -11.12 0.05
C VAL A 257 -5.16 -9.86 0.46
N ASN A 258 -5.81 -8.70 0.57
CA ASN A 258 -5.12 -7.44 0.83
C ASN A 258 -4.57 -7.39 2.27
N PHE A 259 -5.34 -7.88 3.24
CA PHE A 259 -4.82 -8.08 4.59
C PHE A 259 -3.73 -9.15 4.63
N HIS A 260 -3.87 -10.21 3.82
CA HIS A 260 -2.85 -11.24 3.73
C HIS A 260 -1.51 -10.71 3.18
N LEU A 261 -1.55 -9.83 2.18
CA LEU A 261 -0.37 -9.19 1.60
C LEU A 261 0.43 -8.37 2.61
N LEU A 262 -0.20 -7.81 3.65
CA LEU A 262 0.51 -7.11 4.73
C LEU A 262 1.57 -7.99 5.40
N ARG A 263 1.35 -9.31 5.48
CA ARG A 263 2.35 -10.22 6.07
C ARG A 263 3.67 -10.24 5.32
N HIS A 264 3.62 -9.97 4.02
CA HIS A 264 4.77 -10.00 3.13
C HIS A 264 5.50 -8.66 3.07
N PHE A 265 4.97 -7.60 3.72
CA PHE A 265 5.59 -6.27 3.67
C PHE A 265 7.02 -6.31 4.22
N HIS A 266 7.24 -6.99 5.35
CA HIS A 266 8.59 -7.15 5.91
C HIS A 266 9.58 -7.70 4.88
N ASP A 267 9.28 -8.86 4.30
CA ASP A 267 10.19 -9.56 3.37
C ASP A 267 10.38 -8.79 2.06
N ILE A 268 9.35 -8.07 1.63
CA ILE A 268 9.41 -7.24 0.42
C ILE A 268 10.25 -5.99 0.65
N ILE A 269 10.06 -5.31 1.78
CA ILE A 269 10.86 -4.14 2.13
C ILE A 269 12.32 -4.54 2.31
N GLU A 270 12.59 -5.71 2.87
CA GLU A 270 13.96 -6.20 3.06
C GLU A 270 14.68 -6.42 1.72
N LYS A 271 13.93 -6.84 0.69
CA LYS A 271 14.46 -7.14 -0.64
C LYS A 271 14.53 -5.93 -1.57
N LEU A 272 13.51 -5.07 -1.53
CA LEU A 272 13.31 -3.98 -2.49
C LEU A 272 13.55 -2.59 -1.91
N GLY A 273 13.70 -2.49 -0.60
CA GLY A 273 13.64 -1.23 0.11
C GLY A 273 12.20 -0.74 0.34
N PRO A 274 12.04 0.52 0.77
CA PRO A 274 10.76 1.06 1.21
C PRO A 274 9.68 1.05 0.12
N LEU A 275 8.44 0.72 0.50
CA LEU A 275 7.31 0.59 -0.47
C LEU A 275 7.12 1.88 -1.29
N ARG A 276 7.31 3.05 -0.66
CA ARG A 276 7.21 4.36 -1.34
C ARG A 276 8.20 4.52 -2.50
N GLY A 277 9.32 3.82 -2.47
CA GLY A 277 10.35 3.88 -3.51
C GLY A 277 9.90 3.35 -4.86
N TYR A 278 8.87 2.50 -4.90
CA TYR A 278 8.31 1.92 -6.13
C TYR A 278 6.77 1.97 -6.17
N SER A 279 6.22 2.96 -5.48
CA SER A 279 4.81 3.30 -5.47
C SER A 279 4.27 3.64 -6.86
N THR A 280 3.01 3.30 -7.14
CA THR A 280 2.36 3.65 -8.42
C THR A 280 1.74 5.05 -8.42
N ARG A 281 1.88 5.83 -7.33
CA ARG A 281 1.29 7.18 -7.21
C ARG A 281 1.68 8.12 -8.36
N SER A 282 2.93 8.09 -8.81
CA SER A 282 3.39 8.96 -9.90
C SER A 282 2.75 8.58 -11.22
N ALA A 283 2.70 7.28 -11.52
CA ALA A 283 2.06 6.75 -12.72
C ALA A 283 0.57 7.11 -12.76
N GLU A 284 -0.16 6.95 -11.66
CA GLU A 284 -1.58 7.31 -11.57
C GLU A 284 -1.83 8.81 -11.74
N ARG A 285 -0.94 9.67 -11.22
CA ARG A 285 -1.00 11.11 -11.49
C ARG A 285 -0.77 11.43 -12.95
N ALA A 286 0.25 10.82 -13.57
CA ALA A 286 0.53 11.01 -14.99
C ALA A 286 -0.64 10.55 -15.87
N ILE A 287 -1.26 9.41 -15.55
CA ILE A 287 -2.48 8.92 -16.22
C ILE A 287 -3.61 9.94 -16.05
N GLY A 288 -3.78 10.54 -14.87
CA GLY A 288 -4.78 11.57 -14.62
C GLY A 288 -4.60 12.88 -15.40
N GLU A 289 -3.39 13.14 -15.90
CA GLU A 289 -3.06 14.29 -16.76
C GLU A 289 -3.32 14.01 -18.25
N LEU A 290 -3.45 12.74 -18.65
CA LEU A 290 -3.74 12.39 -20.03
C LEU A 290 -5.18 12.83 -20.41
N PRO A 291 -5.37 13.49 -21.57
CA PRO A 291 -6.69 13.87 -22.03
C PRO A 291 -7.56 12.62 -22.23
N SER A 292 -8.79 12.64 -21.71
CA SER A 292 -9.75 11.54 -21.83
C SER A 292 -10.11 11.14 -23.28
N ASN A 293 -9.69 11.93 -24.27
CA ASN A 293 -10.05 11.78 -25.70
C ASN A 293 -8.88 11.33 -26.59
N GLN A 294 -7.72 10.94 -26.04
CA GLN A 294 -6.55 10.49 -26.81
C GLN A 294 -6.33 8.97 -26.81
N TYR A 295 -7.33 8.17 -26.41
CA TYR A 295 -7.27 6.72 -26.58
C TYR A 295 -7.42 6.36 -28.07
N ILE A 296 -6.31 6.32 -28.79
CA ILE A 296 -6.24 5.61 -30.07
C ILE A 296 -6.21 4.12 -29.70
N ILE A 297 -7.33 3.44 -29.84
CA ILE A 297 -7.37 1.98 -29.91
C ILE A 297 -6.76 1.65 -31.28
N PRO A 298 -5.58 1.00 -31.35
CA PRO A 298 -5.06 0.56 -32.64
C PRO A 298 -6.01 -0.48 -33.23
N ASP A 299 -6.31 -0.38 -34.53
CA ASP A 299 -7.05 -1.41 -35.29
C ASP A 299 -6.39 -2.78 -35.08
N GLU A 300 -7.23 -3.82 -35.01
CA GLU A 300 -6.89 -5.20 -34.61
C GLU A 300 -5.91 -5.95 -35.54
N ASP A 301 -5.40 -5.31 -36.61
CA ASP A 301 -4.63 -5.98 -37.67
C ASP A 301 -3.12 -5.66 -37.70
N ASP A 302 -2.57 -4.92 -36.74
CA ASP A 302 -1.12 -4.62 -36.70
C ASP A 302 -0.39 -5.50 -35.67
N GLU A 303 0.10 -6.64 -36.17
CA GLU A 303 0.90 -7.63 -35.45
C GLU A 303 2.16 -7.03 -34.79
N TYR A 304 2.35 -7.40 -33.52
CA TYR A 304 3.56 -7.31 -32.68
C TYR A 304 4.03 -5.91 -32.20
N GLU A 305 4.20 -5.83 -30.87
CA GLU A 305 5.17 -4.97 -30.17
C GLU A 305 4.80 -3.53 -29.74
N LYS A 306 3.53 -3.24 -29.39
CA LYS A 306 3.17 -1.92 -28.84
C LYS A 306 2.62 -2.00 -27.41
N MET A 307 3.56 -1.84 -26.47
CA MET A 307 3.44 -1.17 -25.16
C MET A 307 2.09 -1.32 -24.42
N ILE A 308 2.05 -2.26 -23.48
CA ILE A 308 0.90 -2.48 -22.58
C ILE A 308 0.76 -1.28 -21.62
N LEU A 309 -0.17 -0.39 -21.96
CA LEU A 309 -0.73 0.63 -21.06
C LEU A 309 -2.25 0.53 -21.18
N TRP A 310 -2.87 -0.12 -20.21
CA TRP A 310 -4.32 -0.14 -20.04
C TRP A 310 -4.64 0.40 -18.66
N ASN A 311 -5.38 1.52 -18.58
CA ASN A 311 -6.14 1.86 -17.38
C ASN A 311 -7.28 2.85 -17.64
N HIS A 312 -8.34 2.66 -16.85
CA HIS A 312 -9.66 3.27 -16.91
C HIS A 312 -9.76 4.54 -16.02
N HIS A 313 -10.24 5.63 -16.63
CA HIS A 313 -10.98 6.81 -16.10
C HIS A 313 -10.38 7.80 -15.05
N ALA A 314 -9.98 8.96 -15.59
CA ALA A 314 -10.59 10.31 -15.50
C ALA A 314 -10.53 11.19 -14.21
N ALA A 315 -9.75 12.29 -14.34
CA ALA A 315 -10.18 13.71 -14.34
C ALA A 315 -9.48 14.71 -13.36
N SER A 316 -8.53 15.47 -13.93
CA SER A 316 -8.32 16.95 -13.91
C SER A 316 -7.55 17.73 -12.78
N VAL A 317 -6.35 18.27 -13.12
CA VAL A 317 -5.90 19.72 -13.24
C VAL A 317 -5.96 20.63 -11.96
N THR A 318 -5.02 21.49 -11.50
CA THR A 318 -3.70 22.09 -11.93
C THR A 318 -2.91 22.75 -10.77
N ASN A 319 -1.57 22.82 -10.96
CA ASN A 319 -0.54 23.86 -10.64
C ASN A 319 -0.04 24.29 -9.23
N TYR A 320 1.26 23.98 -9.04
CA TYR A 320 2.41 24.66 -8.41
C TYR A 320 2.26 26.14 -7.94
N ASN A 321 2.70 26.49 -6.71
CA ASN A 321 4.09 26.77 -6.29
C ASN A 321 4.14 27.47 -4.89
N GLU A 322 5.31 27.38 -4.23
CA GLU A 322 5.82 28.14 -3.05
C GLU A 322 5.49 27.72 -1.58
N LYS A 323 6.48 27.01 -1.00
CA LYS A 323 7.33 27.24 0.19
C LYS A 323 6.82 27.79 1.56
N TYR A 324 7.09 26.95 2.57
CA TYR A 324 7.57 27.16 3.97
C TYR A 324 6.92 28.19 4.91
N HIS A 325 6.36 27.71 6.03
CA HIS A 325 6.77 27.95 7.43
C HIS A 325 5.61 27.61 8.40
N PHE A 326 5.56 26.40 8.98
CA PHE A 326 4.55 26.10 10.04
C PHE A 326 4.91 24.96 11.02
N ILE A 327 6.20 24.67 11.27
CA ILE A 327 6.62 23.60 12.21
C ILE A 327 6.47 24.03 13.69
N LYS A 328 6.20 25.31 13.98
CA LYS A 328 6.24 25.83 15.36
C LYS A 328 4.93 25.71 16.15
N TYR A 329 3.80 25.37 15.50
CA TYR A 329 2.50 25.34 16.18
C TYR A 329 2.08 23.93 16.64
N LEU A 330 2.58 22.86 16.00
CA LEU A 330 2.21 21.47 16.34
C LEU A 330 3.00 20.89 17.52
N THR A 331 4.19 21.42 17.81
CA THR A 331 5.07 20.92 18.88
C THR A 331 4.53 21.16 20.31
N ASN A 332 3.67 22.17 20.51
CA ASN A 332 3.19 22.51 21.86
C ASN A 332 2.01 21.66 22.35
N TYR A 333 1.25 21.00 21.46
CA TYR A 333 0.13 20.15 21.86
C TYR A 333 0.54 18.68 22.08
N TRP A 334 1.64 18.23 21.46
CA TRP A 334 2.06 16.82 21.46
C TRP A 334 3.06 16.46 22.57
N ASN A 335 3.78 17.45 23.12
CA ASN A 335 4.72 17.25 24.23
C ASN A 335 4.07 16.85 25.56
N PHE A 336 2.73 16.86 25.67
CA PHE A 336 2.04 16.56 26.92
C PHE A 336 1.50 15.12 27.01
N GLN A 337 1.49 14.33 25.94
CA GLN A 337 0.79 13.04 25.90
C GLN A 337 1.64 11.77 25.66
N PHE A 338 2.93 11.89 25.33
CA PHE A 338 3.81 10.73 25.18
C PHE A 338 5.06 10.89 26.05
N ARG A 339 5.25 9.99 27.03
CA ARG A 339 6.43 9.93 27.90
C ARG A 339 7.62 9.17 27.29
N ASP A 340 7.54 8.80 26.01
CA ASP A 340 8.65 8.19 25.25
C ASP A 340 8.77 8.93 23.91
N ASN A 341 9.75 9.85 23.84
CA ASN A 341 9.89 10.86 22.79
C ASN A 341 10.43 10.33 21.45
N ARG A 342 10.76 9.04 21.33
CA ARG A 342 11.44 8.50 20.14
C ARG A 342 10.58 8.44 18.87
N VAL A 343 9.25 8.33 19.03
CA VAL A 343 8.32 8.37 17.88
C VAL A 343 8.16 9.80 17.33
N LEU A 344 8.26 10.81 18.19
CA LEU A 344 8.20 12.22 17.80
C LEU A 344 9.51 12.70 17.19
N ASP A 345 10.67 12.27 17.71
CA ASP A 345 11.98 12.62 17.16
C ASP A 345 12.15 12.05 15.73
N SER A 346 11.69 10.82 15.46
CA SER A 346 11.63 10.23 14.10
C SER A 346 10.77 11.04 13.11
N ILE A 347 9.68 11.64 13.59
CA ILE A 347 8.75 12.42 12.76
C ILE A 347 9.24 13.86 12.56
N LEU A 348 9.99 14.42 13.51
CA LEU A 348 10.44 15.82 13.53
C LEU A 348 11.87 16.02 13.00
N ASP A 349 12.78 15.05 13.12
CA ASP A 349 14.18 15.16 12.65
C ASP A 349 14.39 14.85 11.16
N ASN A 350 13.32 14.61 10.40
CA ASN A 350 13.35 14.61 8.95
C ASN A 350 13.49 16.04 8.40
N ASN A 351 14.61 16.68 8.76
CA ASN A 351 15.23 17.75 8.01
C ASN A 351 15.31 17.29 6.56
N ILE A 352 14.50 17.93 5.73
CA ILE A 352 14.44 17.77 4.29
C ILE A 352 15.87 18.00 3.74
N ARG A 353 16.65 16.93 3.57
CA ARG A 353 17.78 16.93 2.66
C ARG A 353 17.20 16.87 1.26
N VAL A 354 16.84 18.04 0.72
CA VAL A 354 16.60 18.17 -0.72
C VAL A 354 17.95 17.98 -1.41
N GLY A 355 18.32 16.72 -1.66
CA GLY A 355 19.26 16.41 -2.72
C GLY A 355 18.64 16.89 -4.02
N LYS A 356 19.30 17.82 -4.71
CA LYS A 356 18.91 18.22 -6.06
C LYS A 356 18.99 16.98 -6.95
N GLN A 357 17.84 16.38 -7.28
CA GLN A 357 17.72 15.48 -8.41
C GLN A 357 16.71 16.05 -9.38
N PHE A 358 17.18 16.26 -10.61
CA PHE A 358 16.35 16.66 -11.73
C PHE A 358 15.49 15.46 -12.14
N ILE A 359 14.17 15.62 -12.03
CA ILE A 359 13.20 14.63 -12.49
C ILE A 359 12.77 15.03 -13.89
N LYS A 360 13.05 14.16 -14.87
CA LYS A 360 12.35 14.19 -16.16
C LYS A 360 12.15 12.76 -16.66
N GLY A 361 10.89 12.30 -16.61
CA GLY A 361 10.44 11.05 -17.22
C GLY A 361 10.77 9.80 -16.42
N ASP A 362 9.80 8.91 -16.31
CA ASP A 362 9.86 7.63 -15.60
C ASP A 362 11.06 6.77 -16.04
N ILE A 363 11.92 6.45 -15.06
CA ILE A 363 12.79 5.27 -14.86
C ILE A 363 13.64 5.62 -13.62
N ILE A 364 13.60 4.78 -12.57
CA ILE A 364 14.50 4.94 -11.43
C ILE A 364 15.88 4.42 -11.85
N PHE A 365 16.81 5.34 -12.11
CA PHE A 365 18.21 5.02 -12.36
C PHE A 365 18.97 4.92 -11.04
N HIS A 366 19.44 3.72 -10.69
CA HIS A 366 20.53 3.59 -9.73
C HIS A 366 21.85 3.59 -10.50
N CYS A 367 22.58 4.71 -10.47
CA CYS A 367 23.95 4.77 -10.96
C CYS A 367 24.88 4.46 -9.78
N GLN A 368 25.66 3.39 -9.90
CA GLN A 368 26.74 3.08 -8.96
C GLN A 368 28.04 3.54 -9.63
N GLU A 369 28.65 4.60 -9.12
CA GLU A 369 29.99 5.02 -9.56
C GLU A 369 31.00 3.97 -9.10
N TYR A 370 31.68 3.34 -10.05
CA TYR A 370 32.87 2.57 -9.76
C TYR A 370 34.07 3.51 -9.84
N PRO A 371 34.94 3.60 -8.81
CA PRO A 371 36.21 4.27 -8.95
C PRO A 371 37.01 3.54 -10.05
N SER A 372 37.44 4.31 -11.06
CA SER A 372 38.33 3.81 -12.11
C SER A 372 39.59 3.24 -11.47
N THR A 373 39.77 1.93 -11.60
CA THR A 373 41.10 1.33 -11.45
C THR A 373 41.81 1.48 -12.80
N ALA A 374 43.08 1.86 -12.71
CA ALA A 374 43.94 2.43 -13.75
C ALA A 374 44.07 1.61 -15.03
#